data_AF-A0A327WM31-F1
#
_entry.id   AF-A0A327WM31-F1
#
_cell.length_a   1.000
_cell.length_b   1.000
_cell.length_c   1.000
_cell.angle_alpha   90.00
_cell.angle_beta   90.00
_cell.angle_gamma   90.00
#
_symmetry.space_group_name_H-M   'P 1'
#
loop_
_entity.id
_entity.type
_entity.pdbx_description
1 polymer ?
#
loop_
_entity_poly.entity_id
_entity_poly.type
_entity_poly.pdbx_seq_one_letter_code
_entity_poly.pdbx_strand_id
1 'polypeptide(L)'
;IFLTGICKACGPVKADLNAHRLNKDADPRRIVPAEELRLNMAVAPSAKPNRLGVLAGDLGGFPNGRRLGDDVIDISLQAVEGAAQTGKLVPALADGDKVNANDAAFGSSFPYLALPNTKSVNKSAAGSPGAQQSSLKTAQTSAVTAAGALLLGVGGFRMRRKRTTA
;
A
#
# COMPACT_ATOMS: atom_id res chain seq x y z
N ILE A 1 3.94 -15.24 24.25
CA ILE A 1 3.50 -13.97 24.89
C ILE A 1 2.22 -13.58 24.19
N PHE A 2 1.09 -13.47 24.89
CA PHE A 2 -0.18 -13.05 24.28
C PHE A 2 -0.40 -11.59 24.62
N LEU A 3 -0.40 -10.72 23.61
CA LEU A 3 -0.59 -9.28 23.83
C LEU A 3 -2.10 -8.98 23.94
N THR A 4 -2.52 -8.25 24.96
CA THR A 4 -3.90 -7.68 25.04
C THR A 4 -4.10 -6.49 24.07
N GLY A 5 -3.20 -6.36 23.09
CA GLY A 5 -3.04 -5.25 22.15
C GLY A 5 -2.30 -4.04 22.71
N ILE A 6 -2.05 -3.04 21.85
CA ILE A 6 -1.38 -1.80 22.21
C ILE A 6 -2.42 -0.68 22.41
N CYS A 7 -2.58 -0.25 23.66
CA CYS A 7 -3.36 0.93 24.02
C CYS A 7 -2.71 1.69 25.18
N LYS A 8 -3.05 2.98 25.33
CA LYS A 8 -2.51 3.84 26.41
C LYS A 8 -2.70 3.24 27.81
N ALA A 9 -3.80 2.52 28.01
CA ALA A 9 -4.20 1.96 29.29
C ALA A 9 -3.84 0.46 29.47
N CYS A 10 -3.15 -0.16 28.50
CA CYS A 10 -2.96 -1.62 28.48
C CYS A 10 -1.63 -2.11 27.91
N GLY A 11 -0.81 -1.25 27.33
CA GLY A 11 0.44 -1.63 26.70
C GLY A 11 1.61 -0.75 27.11
N PRO A 12 2.84 -1.21 26.84
CA PRO A 12 4.04 -0.43 27.11
C PRO A 12 4.18 0.80 26.20
N VAL A 13 3.59 0.74 25.00
CA VAL A 13 3.50 1.88 24.10
C VAL A 13 2.28 2.70 24.46
N LYS A 14 2.49 3.98 24.81
CA LYS A 14 1.45 4.94 25.19
C LYS A 14 0.65 5.48 23.99
N ALA A 15 0.16 4.59 23.13
CA ALA A 15 -0.64 4.93 21.96
C ALA A 15 -1.83 3.97 21.85
N ASP A 16 -2.97 4.47 21.35
CA ASP A 16 -4.17 3.67 21.10
C ASP A 16 -4.10 3.13 19.67
N LEU A 17 -3.50 1.95 19.54
CA LEU A 17 -3.29 1.28 18.27
C LEU A 17 -4.30 0.14 18.14
N ASN A 18 -3.89 -1.09 18.39
CA ASN A 18 -4.59 -2.30 17.96
C ASN A 18 -5.07 -3.17 19.14
N ALA A 19 -5.72 -2.57 20.15
CA ALA A 19 -6.23 -3.31 21.31
C ALA A 19 -7.74 -3.54 21.27
N HIS A 20 -8.17 -4.74 21.68
CA HIS A 20 -9.61 -5.07 21.79
C HIS A 20 -10.35 -4.11 22.73
N ARG A 21 -9.67 -3.65 23.78
CA ARG A 21 -10.15 -2.66 24.76
C ARG A 21 -10.54 -1.31 24.15
N LEU A 22 -10.14 -1.01 22.93
CA LEU A 22 -10.47 0.24 22.23
C LEU A 22 -11.85 0.18 21.55
N ASN A 23 -12.42 -1.01 21.38
CA ASN A 23 -13.76 -1.14 20.83
C ASN A 23 -14.81 -0.63 21.83
N LYS A 24 -15.81 0.10 21.33
CA LYS A 24 -16.88 0.68 22.16
C LYS A 24 -17.68 -0.36 22.96
N ASP A 25 -17.81 -1.56 22.41
CA ASP A 25 -18.56 -2.70 22.94
C ASP A 25 -17.69 -3.71 23.70
N ALA A 26 -16.38 -3.47 23.82
CA ALA A 26 -15.51 -4.37 24.55
C ALA A 26 -15.76 -4.28 26.06
N ASP A 27 -16.01 -5.43 26.69
CA ASP A 27 -16.01 -5.58 28.14
C ASP A 27 -14.60 -5.96 28.61
N PRO A 28 -13.85 -5.07 29.30
CA PRO A 28 -12.49 -5.35 29.74
C PRO A 28 -12.35 -6.59 30.63
N ARG A 29 -13.41 -7.01 31.32
CA ARG A 29 -13.40 -8.19 32.20
C ARG A 29 -13.52 -9.52 31.44
N ARG A 30 -13.90 -9.47 30.16
CA ARG A 30 -14.11 -10.63 29.31
C ARG A 30 -13.05 -10.80 28.21
N ILE A 31 -12.05 -9.91 28.18
CA ILE A 31 -10.96 -9.98 27.21
C ILE A 31 -9.98 -11.05 27.64
N VAL A 32 -9.80 -12.05 26.79
CA VAL A 32 -8.78 -13.09 26.94
C VAL A 32 -7.56 -12.70 26.10
N PRO A 33 -6.33 -12.82 26.61
CA PRO A 33 -5.13 -12.60 25.81
C PRO A 33 -5.10 -13.55 24.60
N ALA A 34 -4.96 -12.99 23.39
CA ALA A 34 -4.92 -13.73 22.13
C ALA A 34 -4.03 -12.99 21.11
N GLU A 35 -3.41 -13.73 20.18
CA GLU A 35 -2.66 -13.14 19.06
C GLU A 35 -3.63 -12.78 17.94
N GLU A 36 -4.01 -11.52 17.89
CA GLU A 36 -4.99 -11.01 16.91
C GLU A 36 -4.37 -9.90 16.06
N LEU A 37 -4.51 -10.02 14.75
CA LEU A 37 -4.21 -8.92 13.84
C LEU A 37 -5.41 -7.96 13.82
N ARG A 38 -5.31 -6.85 14.55
CA ARG A 38 -6.35 -5.82 14.61
C ARG A 38 -5.88 -4.56 13.86
N LEU A 39 -6.77 -3.98 13.07
CA LEU A 39 -6.54 -2.73 12.33
C LEU A 39 -7.33 -1.61 12.98
N ASN A 40 -6.67 -0.51 13.34
CA ASN A 40 -7.33 0.69 13.84
C ASN A 40 -7.31 1.80 12.79
N MET A 41 -8.50 2.09 12.26
CA MET A 41 -8.73 3.12 11.25
C MET A 41 -8.81 4.54 11.82
N ALA A 42 -8.78 4.71 13.15
CA ALA A 42 -8.77 6.03 13.78
C ALA A 42 -7.40 6.72 13.71
N VAL A 43 -6.34 5.97 13.45
CA VAL A 43 -5.00 6.52 13.19
C VAL A 43 -4.89 6.84 11.71
N ALA A 44 -4.67 8.12 11.39
CA ALA A 44 -4.50 8.54 10.00
C ALA A 44 -3.23 7.93 9.36
N PRO A 45 -3.24 7.65 8.05
CA PRO A 45 -2.02 7.27 7.33
C PRO A 45 -0.92 8.33 7.47
N SER A 46 0.32 7.90 7.70
CA SER A 46 1.45 8.82 7.79
C SER A 46 1.79 9.41 6.42
N ALA A 47 1.92 10.74 6.37
CA ALA A 47 2.36 11.46 5.16
C ALA A 47 3.84 11.23 4.84
N LYS A 48 4.66 10.87 5.84
CA LYS A 48 6.08 10.56 5.71
C LYS A 48 6.36 9.21 6.41
N PRO A 49 6.07 8.09 5.74
CA PRO A 49 6.22 6.77 6.34
C PRO A 49 7.66 6.50 6.80
N ASN A 50 7.81 5.94 7.99
CA ASN A 50 9.10 5.43 8.49
C ASN A 50 9.10 3.90 8.47
N ARG A 51 10.20 3.29 7.96
CA ARG A 51 10.35 1.82 7.88
C ARG A 51 10.20 1.13 9.23
N LEU A 52 10.61 1.77 10.33
CA LEU A 52 10.54 1.21 11.69
C LEU A 52 9.19 1.44 12.38
N GLY A 53 8.20 2.00 11.68
CA GLY A 53 6.82 2.13 12.16
C GLY A 53 6.72 2.77 13.55
N VAL A 54 5.97 2.12 14.43
CA VAL A 54 5.68 2.63 15.78
C VAL A 54 6.93 2.84 16.62
N LEU A 55 7.99 2.05 16.42
CA LEU A 55 9.25 2.21 17.16
C LEU A 55 10.02 3.49 16.77
N ALA A 56 9.72 4.06 15.60
CA ALA A 56 10.23 5.36 15.16
C ALA A 56 9.18 6.48 15.26
N GLY A 57 8.10 6.28 16.02
CA GLY A 57 7.05 7.28 16.24
C GLY A 57 6.00 7.38 15.12
N ASP A 58 6.02 6.47 14.15
CA ASP A 58 5.03 6.41 13.08
C ASP A 58 3.89 5.45 13.46
N LEU A 59 2.84 6.02 14.05
CA LEU A 59 1.68 5.27 14.54
C LEU A 59 0.84 4.62 13.43
N GLY A 60 1.00 5.04 12.17
CA GLY A 60 0.30 4.46 11.02
C GLY A 60 1.00 3.21 10.45
N GLY A 61 2.19 2.87 10.96
CA GLY A 61 2.94 1.67 10.56
C GLY A 61 2.66 0.45 11.44
N PHE A 62 3.40 -0.62 11.20
CA PHE A 62 3.33 -1.85 11.99
C PHE A 62 3.49 -1.56 13.50
N PRO A 63 2.64 -2.13 14.37
CA PRO A 63 1.61 -3.15 14.09
C PRO A 63 0.20 -2.62 13.78
N ASN A 64 0.00 -1.30 13.73
CA ASN A 64 -1.30 -0.67 13.47
C ASN A 64 -1.67 -0.62 11.97
N GLY A 65 -0.71 -0.93 11.09
CA GLY A 65 -0.88 -1.11 9.66
C GLY A 65 0.15 -2.08 9.12
N ARG A 66 -0.11 -2.70 7.97
CA ARG A 66 0.91 -3.47 7.22
C ARG A 66 1.18 -2.72 5.93
N ARG A 67 1.91 -1.62 6.03
CA ARG A 67 2.38 -0.92 4.82
C ARG A 67 3.49 -1.76 4.22
N LEU A 68 3.53 -1.81 2.89
CA LEU A 68 4.51 -2.65 2.20
C LEU A 68 5.96 -2.25 2.51
N GLY A 69 6.21 -1.00 2.90
CA GLY A 69 7.54 -0.50 3.27
C GLY A 69 7.86 -0.55 4.77
N ASP A 70 7.00 -1.14 5.62
CA ASP A 70 7.34 -1.35 7.02
C ASP A 70 8.29 -2.55 7.14
N ASP A 71 9.39 -2.37 7.85
CA ASP A 71 10.40 -3.38 8.10
C ASP A 71 9.99 -4.28 9.27
N VAL A 72 9.06 -5.17 8.99
CA VAL A 72 8.42 -6.00 10.03
C VAL A 72 9.42 -6.88 10.76
N ILE A 73 10.55 -7.25 10.13
CA ILE A 73 11.58 -8.09 10.73
C ILE A 73 12.37 -7.28 11.75
N ASP A 74 12.93 -6.14 11.35
CA ASP A 74 13.66 -5.26 12.26
C ASP A 74 12.78 -4.77 13.41
N ILE A 75 11.52 -4.39 13.13
CA ILE A 75 10.58 -3.95 14.15
C ILE A 75 10.30 -5.07 15.16
N SER A 76 10.02 -6.29 14.67
CA SER A 76 9.69 -7.41 15.56
C SER A 76 10.89 -7.83 16.40
N LEU A 77 12.09 -7.85 15.81
CA LEU A 77 13.31 -8.17 16.52
C LEU A 77 13.60 -7.15 17.63
N GLN A 78 13.53 -5.86 17.31
CA GLN A 78 13.64 -4.77 18.28
C GLN A 78 12.57 -4.87 19.39
N ALA A 79 11.32 -5.15 19.01
CA ALA A 79 10.21 -5.24 19.95
C ALA A 79 10.38 -6.41 20.94
N VAL A 80 10.81 -7.59 20.46
CA VAL A 80 11.05 -8.78 21.28
C VAL A 80 12.22 -8.58 22.24
N GLU A 81 13.28 -7.90 21.81
CA GLU A 81 14.43 -7.54 22.66
C GLU A 81 14.13 -6.36 23.62
N GLY A 82 12.89 -5.87 23.66
CA GLY A 82 12.42 -4.92 24.68
C GLY A 82 12.30 -3.46 24.23
N ALA A 83 12.51 -3.15 22.95
CA ALA A 83 12.30 -1.79 22.44
C ALA A 83 10.86 -1.32 22.62
N ALA A 84 9.89 -2.24 22.51
CA ALA A 84 8.48 -1.94 22.73
C ALA A 84 8.19 -1.54 24.19
N GLN A 85 8.98 -2.05 25.15
CA GLN A 85 8.82 -1.75 26.58
C GLN A 85 9.50 -0.45 26.99
N THR A 86 10.68 -0.18 26.45
CA THR A 86 11.46 1.00 26.80
C THR A 86 11.10 2.22 25.94
N GLY A 87 10.43 2.00 24.80
CA GLY A 87 10.21 3.02 23.77
C GLY A 87 11.49 3.46 23.07
N LYS A 88 12.59 2.72 23.24
CA LYS A 88 13.90 3.02 22.69
C LYS A 88 14.40 1.82 21.90
N LEU A 89 14.99 2.07 20.74
CA LEU A 89 15.66 1.02 19.97
C LEU A 89 16.82 0.44 20.79
N VAL A 90 16.96 -0.88 20.75
CA VAL A 90 18.08 -1.61 21.32
C VAL A 90 19.32 -1.32 20.48
N PRO A 91 20.37 -0.70 21.04
CA PRO A 91 21.55 -0.27 20.27
C PRO A 91 22.27 -1.42 19.56
N ALA A 92 22.29 -2.60 20.18
CA ALA A 92 22.90 -3.80 19.59
C ALA A 92 22.21 -4.27 18.30
N LEU A 93 20.97 -3.83 18.06
CA LEU A 93 20.16 -4.16 16.89
C LEU A 93 19.93 -2.96 15.97
N ALA A 94 20.69 -1.86 16.15
CA ALA A 94 20.51 -0.64 15.35
C ALA A 94 20.68 -0.89 13.85
N ASP A 95 21.54 -1.85 13.48
CA ASP A 95 21.82 -2.22 12.10
C ASP A 95 20.78 -3.20 11.50
N GLY A 96 19.90 -3.77 12.33
CA GLY A 96 18.87 -4.71 11.88
C GLY A 96 19.43 -5.93 11.16
N ASP A 97 18.66 -6.42 10.19
CA ASP A 97 19.07 -7.48 9.24
C ASP A 97 19.90 -6.97 8.05
N LYS A 98 20.15 -5.64 8.00
CA LYS A 98 20.85 -4.92 6.93
C LYS A 98 20.11 -4.88 5.58
N VAL A 99 18.82 -5.18 5.55
CA VAL A 99 17.95 -5.13 4.36
C VAL A 99 16.90 -4.03 4.52
N ASN A 100 17.35 -2.79 4.32
CA ASN A 100 16.51 -1.61 4.58
C ASN A 100 15.55 -1.22 3.44
N ALA A 101 15.65 -1.87 2.27
CA ALA A 101 14.86 -1.55 1.09
C ALA A 101 14.74 -2.74 0.14
N ASN A 102 13.69 -2.72 -0.67
CA ASN A 102 13.52 -3.69 -1.74
C ASN A 102 14.48 -3.41 -2.91
N ASP A 103 14.91 -4.48 -3.58
CA ASP A 103 15.73 -4.39 -4.81
C ASP A 103 15.02 -3.64 -5.94
N ALA A 104 13.68 -3.69 -5.98
CA ALA A 104 12.83 -2.97 -6.90
C ALA A 104 11.81 -2.12 -6.14
N ALA A 105 11.63 -0.87 -6.58
CA ALA A 105 10.70 0.06 -5.97
C ALA A 105 9.24 -0.38 -6.16
N PHE A 106 8.36 0.01 -5.23
CA PHE A 106 6.92 -0.15 -5.39
C PHE A 106 6.40 0.66 -6.58
N GLY A 107 5.38 0.14 -7.25
CA GLY A 107 4.63 0.85 -8.27
C GLY A 107 3.80 1.99 -7.67
N SER A 108 3.49 3.00 -8.49
CA SER A 108 2.61 4.12 -8.11
C SER A 108 1.12 3.83 -8.33
N SER A 109 0.78 2.63 -8.81
CA SER A 109 -0.59 2.23 -9.13
C SER A 109 -0.80 0.78 -8.75
N PHE A 110 -2.05 0.44 -8.48
CA PHE A 110 -2.41 -0.92 -8.13
C PHE A 110 -2.19 -1.87 -9.33
N PRO A 111 -1.58 -3.06 -9.13
CA PRO A 111 -0.98 -3.56 -7.89
C PRO A 111 0.40 -2.95 -7.62
N TYR A 112 0.58 -2.38 -6.41
CA TYR A 112 1.76 -1.59 -6.03
C TYR A 112 3.07 -2.40 -5.86
N LEU A 113 3.00 -3.74 -5.87
CA LEU A 113 4.18 -4.58 -5.76
C LEU A 113 4.97 -4.60 -7.07
N ALA A 114 6.30 -4.54 -6.96
CA ALA A 114 7.18 -4.79 -8.08
C ALA A 114 6.99 -6.22 -8.58
N LEU A 115 7.17 -6.43 -9.89
CA LEU A 115 7.11 -7.77 -10.45
C LEU A 115 8.31 -8.61 -10.03
N PRO A 116 8.17 -9.96 -10.01
CA PRO A 116 9.26 -10.85 -9.67
C PRO A 116 10.50 -10.67 -10.54
N ASN A 117 11.66 -10.95 -9.94
CA ASN A 117 12.93 -11.02 -10.64
C ASN A 117 12.91 -12.18 -11.65
N THR A 118 13.35 -11.93 -12.88
CA THR A 118 13.48 -12.94 -13.95
C THR A 118 14.90 -13.50 -14.08
N LYS A 119 15.82 -13.02 -13.23
CA LYS A 119 17.23 -13.43 -13.18
C LYS A 119 17.53 -14.09 -11.84
N SER A 120 18.57 -14.93 -11.81
CA SER A 120 19.08 -15.54 -10.59
C SER A 120 19.46 -14.47 -9.56
N VAL A 121 19.19 -14.71 -8.27
CA VAL A 121 19.47 -13.80 -7.16
C VAL A 121 20.94 -13.36 -7.07
N ASN A 122 21.88 -14.17 -7.60
CA ASN A 122 23.31 -13.84 -7.64
C ASN A 122 23.71 -12.98 -8.87
N LYS A 123 22.75 -12.68 -9.74
CA LYS A 123 22.93 -11.96 -11.02
C LYS A 123 21.97 -10.77 -11.16
N SER A 124 21.05 -10.59 -10.22
CA SER A 124 20.14 -9.45 -10.16
C SER A 124 20.88 -8.31 -9.47
N ALA A 125 21.21 -7.23 -10.19
CA ALA A 125 21.73 -6.02 -9.56
C ALA A 125 20.59 -5.29 -8.85
N ALA A 126 20.84 -4.76 -7.65
CA ALA A 126 19.91 -3.85 -6.96
C ALA A 126 19.48 -2.71 -7.92
N GLY A 127 18.18 -2.50 -8.06
CA GLY A 127 17.62 -1.52 -9.00
C GLY A 127 17.48 -2.01 -10.45
N SER A 128 17.75 -3.29 -10.75
CA SER A 128 17.42 -3.85 -12.06
C SER A 128 15.90 -3.85 -12.24
N PRO A 129 15.36 -3.38 -13.37
CA PRO A 129 13.93 -3.47 -13.62
C PRO A 129 13.54 -4.96 -13.59
N GLY A 130 12.63 -5.32 -12.69
CA GLY A 130 11.96 -6.62 -12.71
C GLY A 130 11.18 -6.81 -14.02
N ALA A 131 10.38 -7.87 -14.12
CA ALA A 131 9.43 -7.97 -15.23
C ALA A 131 8.59 -6.67 -15.33
N GLN A 132 8.12 -6.30 -16.52
CA GLN A 132 7.42 -5.03 -16.73
C GLN A 132 5.91 -5.26 -16.66
N GLN A 133 5.22 -4.52 -15.78
CA GLN A 133 3.76 -4.63 -15.66
C GLN A 133 3.16 -4.11 -16.96
N SER A 134 2.48 -4.99 -17.71
CA SER A 134 1.77 -4.59 -18.91
C SER A 134 0.65 -3.62 -18.51
N SER A 135 0.85 -2.33 -18.73
CA SER A 135 -0.24 -1.37 -18.70
C SER A 135 -1.09 -1.61 -19.95
N LEU A 136 -2.34 -2.06 -19.77
CA LEU A 136 -3.35 -1.88 -20.80
C LEU A 136 -3.51 -0.37 -20.98
N LYS A 137 -2.80 0.21 -21.95
CA LYS A 137 -3.17 1.51 -22.48
C LYS A 137 -4.47 1.27 -23.21
N THR A 138 -5.60 1.67 -22.62
CA THR A 138 -6.86 1.82 -23.37
C THR A 138 -6.54 2.72 -24.56
N ALA A 139 -6.41 2.13 -25.74
CA ALA A 139 -6.23 2.89 -26.96
C ALA A 139 -7.46 3.79 -27.07
N GLN A 140 -7.27 5.10 -26.92
CA GLN A 140 -8.29 6.08 -27.28
C GLN A 140 -8.55 5.93 -28.78
N THR A 141 -9.50 5.07 -29.13
CA THR A 141 -10.11 5.01 -30.46
C THR A 141 -10.99 6.23 -30.66
N SER A 142 -10.37 7.41 -30.73
CA SER A 142 -11.02 8.66 -31.15
C SER A 142 -10.33 9.15 -32.41
N ALA A 143 -10.37 8.33 -33.47
CA ALA A 143 -9.88 8.71 -34.79
C ALA A 143 -10.66 8.07 -35.96
N VAL A 144 -11.93 7.67 -35.75
CA VAL A 144 -12.78 7.13 -36.84
C VAL A 144 -14.00 8.00 -37.15
N THR A 145 -14.37 8.94 -36.29
CA THR A 145 -15.58 9.76 -36.49
C THR A 145 -15.42 10.94 -37.45
N ALA A 146 -14.19 11.37 -37.79
CA ALA A 146 -13.99 12.50 -38.71
C ALA A 146 -14.14 12.11 -40.20
N ALA A 147 -13.88 10.86 -40.58
CA ALA A 147 -13.99 10.41 -41.98
C ALA A 147 -15.42 10.00 -42.38
N GLY A 148 -16.24 9.56 -41.42
CA GLY A 148 -17.62 9.13 -41.68
C GLY A 148 -18.60 10.28 -41.97
N ALA A 149 -18.36 11.47 -41.41
CA ALA A 149 -19.21 12.63 -41.63
C ALA A 149 -18.97 13.30 -43.00
N LEU A 150 -17.77 13.15 -43.59
CA LEU A 150 -17.47 13.73 -44.90
C LEU A 150 -18.09 12.96 -46.07
N LEU A 151 -18.35 11.65 -45.91
CA LEU A 151 -18.92 10.80 -46.97
C LEU A 151 -20.45 10.88 -47.08
N LEU A 152 -21.14 11.39 -46.06
CA LEU A 152 -22.60 11.60 -46.10
C LEU A 152 -22.98 12.99 -46.65
N GLY A 153 -22.05 13.95 -46.67
CA GLY A 153 -22.30 15.31 -47.17
C GLY A 153 -22.34 15.45 -48.70
N VAL A 154 -21.72 14.53 -49.44
CA VAL A 154 -21.62 14.63 -50.92
C VAL A 154 -22.79 13.94 -51.63
N GLY A 155 -23.43 12.96 -51.00
CA GLY A 155 -24.56 12.22 -51.60
C GLY A 155 -25.89 12.98 -51.60
N GLY A 156 -26.13 13.85 -50.60
CA GLY A 156 -27.41 14.54 -50.41
C GLY A 156 -27.68 15.70 -51.37
N PHE A 157 -26.65 16.26 -52.02
CA PHE A 157 -26.80 17.46 -52.85
C PHE A 157 -27.17 17.18 -54.32
N ARG A 158 -27.23 15.89 -54.73
CA ARG A 158 -27.43 15.52 -56.15
C ARG A 158 -28.86 15.08 -56.52
N MET A 159 -29.85 15.20 -55.63
CA MET A 159 -31.26 14.83 -55.91
C MET A 159 -32.28 15.95 -55.64
N ARG A 160 -32.01 17.19 -56.07
CA ARG A 160 -33.04 18.23 -56.16
C ARG A 160 -32.88 19.12 -57.39
N ARG A 161 -33.47 18.70 -58.52
CA ARG A 161 -33.90 19.49 -59.71
C ARG A 161 -34.30 18.48 -60.80
N LYS A 162 -35.50 18.41 -61.38
CA LYS A 162 -36.64 19.33 -61.55
C LYS A 162 -37.93 18.49 -61.71
N ARG A 163 -39.06 18.94 -61.16
CA ARG A 163 -40.42 18.52 -61.55
C ARG A 163 -41.18 19.74 -62.05
N THR A 164 -41.30 19.89 -63.37
CA THR A 164 -42.31 20.65 -64.16
C THR A 164 -41.85 20.51 -65.62
N THR A 165 -42.63 20.03 -66.60
CA THR A 165 -44.01 20.35 -67.02
C THR A 165 -44.58 19.26 -67.94
N ALA A 166 -45.89 18.99 -67.83
CA ALA A 166 -46.85 19.02 -68.93
C ALA A 166 -48.18 19.54 -68.35
#